data_AF-A0A8H6QQZ9-F1
#
_entry.id   AF-A0A8H6QQZ9-F1
#
_cell.length_a   1.000
_cell.length_b   1.000
_cell.length_c   1.000
_cell.angle_alpha   90.00
_cell.angle_beta   90.00
_cell.angle_gamma   90.00
#
_symmetry.space_group_name_H-M   'P 1'
#
loop_
_entity.id
_entity.type
_entity.pdbx_description
1 polymer ?
#
loop_
_entity_poly.entity_id
_entity_poly.type
_entity_poly.pdbx_seq_one_letter_code
_entity_poly.pdbx_strand_id
1 'polypeptide(L)'
;MPTMWLSDNQKIGVIFCSAGGLFLIGGVVMFFDRSLLAMGNVLFLIGLTLIIGFQRTLAFFSRRQKLKGTAAFAAGILLILFRWPLTGFLIELYGLFILFGDFLVTIGQFAGNIPVVGPYIKTALETLAGGRRNAELPV
;
A
#
# COMPACT_ATOMS: atom_id res chain seq x y z
N MET A 1 -22.26 19.91 -15.78
CA MET A 1 -21.31 18.77 -15.83
C MET A 1 -20.68 18.65 -14.45
N PRO A 2 -21.13 17.72 -13.57
CA PRO A 2 -20.49 17.59 -12.28
C PRO A 2 -19.19 16.80 -12.45
N THR A 3 -18.06 17.51 -12.35
CA THR A 3 -16.71 16.98 -12.24
C THR A 3 -16.51 16.36 -10.85
N MET A 4 -17.14 15.20 -10.59
CA MET A 4 -17.00 14.45 -9.33
C MET A 4 -16.48 13.03 -9.59
N TRP A 5 -15.24 12.92 -10.05
CA TRP A 5 -14.56 11.63 -10.22
C TRP A 5 -14.01 11.02 -8.91
N LEU A 6 -14.05 11.76 -7.79
CA LEU A 6 -13.66 11.28 -6.45
C LEU A 6 -14.66 11.79 -5.42
N SER A 7 -15.11 10.91 -4.51
CA SER A 7 -15.88 11.31 -3.33
C SER A 7 -15.05 12.24 -2.43
N ASP A 8 -15.67 13.21 -1.76
CA ASP A 8 -14.97 14.15 -0.86
C ASP A 8 -14.13 13.42 0.20
N ASN A 9 -14.62 12.28 0.69
CA ASN A 9 -13.90 11.40 1.60
C ASN A 9 -12.62 10.83 0.97
N GLN A 10 -12.66 10.48 -0.32
CA GLN A 10 -11.48 9.97 -1.03
C GLN A 10 -10.47 11.08 -1.28
N LYS A 11 -10.90 12.31 -1.57
CA LYS A 11 -9.98 13.46 -1.69
C LYS A 11 -9.25 13.71 -0.38
N ILE A 12 -9.99 13.72 0.73
CA ILE A 12 -9.40 13.84 2.07
C ILE A 12 -8.46 12.65 2.32
N GLY A 13 -8.89 11.43 1.97
CA GLY A 13 -8.07 10.23 2.10
C GLY A 13 -6.74 10.30 1.33
N VAL A 14 -6.75 10.85 0.11
CA VAL A 14 -5.53 11.07 -0.69
C VAL A 14 -4.58 12.05 0.00
N ILE A 15 -5.09 13.12 0.62
CA ILE A 15 -4.29 14.09 1.37
C ILE A 15 -3.65 13.43 2.60
N PHE A 16 -4.42 12.67 3.38
CA PHE A 16 -3.88 11.95 4.54
C PHE A 16 -2.87 10.87 4.15
N CYS A 17 -3.13 10.15 3.06
CA CYS A 17 -2.24 9.11 2.54
C CYS A 17 -0.91 9.70 2.06
N SER A 18 -0.95 10.81 1.30
CA SER A 18 0.26 11.50 0.84
C SER A 18 1.03 12.13 1.99
N ALA A 19 0.34 12.75 2.95
CA ALA A 19 0.97 13.25 4.17
C ALA A 19 1.64 12.13 4.98
N GLY A 20 0.96 11.00 5.18
CA GLY A 20 1.53 9.82 5.84
C GLY A 20 2.78 9.28 5.13
N GLY A 21 2.76 9.24 3.80
CA GLY A 21 3.92 8.88 2.98
C GLY A 21 5.09 9.85 3.14
N LEU A 22 4.83 11.16 3.19
CA LEU A 22 5.86 12.18 3.45
C LEU A 22 6.48 12.02 4.83
N PHE A 23 5.68 11.75 5.87
CA PHE A 23 6.19 11.49 7.22
C PHE A 23 7.00 10.19 7.31
N LEU A 24 6.59 9.13 6.59
CA LEU A 24 7.36 7.89 6.48
C LEU A 24 8.72 8.14 5.80
N ILE A 25 8.74 8.84 4.65
CA ILE A 25 9.98 9.18 3.95
C ILE A 25 10.86 10.07 4.82
N GLY A 26 10.28 11.08 5.47
CA GLY A 26 10.98 11.95 6.41
C GLY A 26 11.59 11.17 7.58
N GLY A 27 10.85 10.21 8.13
CA GLY A 27 11.34 9.30 9.18
C GLY A 27 12.53 8.47 8.72
N VAL A 28 12.50 7.95 7.49
CA VAL A 28 13.64 7.21 6.90
C VAL A 28 14.84 8.11 6.69
N VAL A 29 14.65 9.32 6.12
CA VAL A 29 15.73 10.29 5.87
C VAL A 29 16.38 10.75 7.18
N MET A 30 15.61 10.91 8.25
CA MET A 30 16.11 11.22 9.60
C MET A 30 16.63 9.99 10.36
N PHE A 31 17.23 9.02 9.65
CA PHE A 31 17.81 7.80 10.24
C PHE A 31 16.82 6.97 11.07
N PHE A 32 15.63 6.72 10.50
CA PHE A 32 14.56 5.92 11.11
C PHE A 32 14.04 6.51 12.43
N ASP A 33 13.68 7.80 12.41
CA ASP A 33 13.03 8.44 13.55
C ASP A 33 11.67 7.75 13.84
N ARG A 34 11.57 7.21 15.05
CA ARG A 34 10.42 6.40 15.49
C ARG A 34 9.12 7.19 15.53
N SER A 35 9.19 8.46 15.88
CA SER A 35 8.02 9.32 16.02
C SER A 35 7.48 9.69 14.65
N LEU A 36 8.36 10.04 13.71
CA LEU A 36 7.98 10.34 12.32
C LEU A 36 7.43 9.11 11.60
N LEU A 37 8.08 7.94 11.76
CA LEU A 37 7.60 6.69 11.18
C LEU A 37 6.23 6.30 11.76
N ALA A 38 6.05 6.37 13.08
CA ALA A 38 4.78 6.07 13.73
C ALA A 38 3.66 7.03 13.27
N MET A 39 3.94 8.33 13.23
CA MET A 39 2.96 9.32 12.77
C MET A 39 2.62 9.12 11.30
N GLY A 40 3.61 8.84 10.46
CA GLY A 40 3.43 8.49 9.05
C GLY A 40 2.51 7.28 8.87
N ASN A 41 2.71 6.22 9.66
CA ASN A 41 1.86 5.03 9.63
C ASN A 41 0.42 5.30 10.06
N VAL A 42 0.20 6.10 11.10
CA VAL A 42 -1.15 6.48 11.53
C VAL A 42 -1.86 7.28 10.44
N LEU A 43 -1.20 8.32 9.89
CA LEU A 43 -1.76 9.13 8.82
C LEU A 43 -2.03 8.30 7.55
N PHE A 44 -1.11 7.40 7.22
CA PHE A 44 -1.24 6.51 6.07
C PHE A 44 -2.45 5.57 6.21
N LEU A 45 -2.63 4.93 7.37
CA LEU A 45 -3.78 4.09 7.66
C LEU A 45 -5.11 4.85 7.60
N ILE A 46 -5.16 6.07 8.15
CA ILE A 46 -6.35 6.93 8.08
C ILE A 46 -6.65 7.31 6.63
N GLY A 47 -5.64 7.73 5.87
CA GLY A 47 -5.81 8.06 4.45
C GLY A 47 -6.34 6.86 3.65
N LEU A 48 -5.80 5.69 3.91
CA LEU A 48 -6.14 4.47 3.22
C LEU A 48 -7.55 3.94 3.56
N THR A 49 -7.95 4.04 4.83
CA THR A 49 -9.33 3.74 5.25
C THR A 49 -10.35 4.68 4.61
N LEU A 50 -9.99 5.95 4.41
CA LEU A 50 -10.84 6.93 3.71
C LEU A 50 -10.91 6.70 2.19
N ILE A 51 -9.83 6.27 1.55
CA ILE A 51 -9.80 5.97 0.09
C ILE A 51 -10.63 4.73 -0.25
N ILE A 52 -10.48 3.64 0.53
CA ILE A 52 -11.16 2.36 0.30
C ILE A 52 -12.58 2.36 0.87
N GLY A 53 -12.82 3.16 1.92
CA GLY A 53 -14.06 3.25 2.67
C GLY A 53 -14.07 2.31 3.88
N PHE A 54 -14.44 2.85 5.06
CA PHE A 54 -14.35 2.19 6.37
C PHE A 54 -14.89 0.75 6.40
N GLN A 55 -16.08 0.51 5.84
CA GLN A 55 -16.68 -0.83 5.78
C GLN A 55 -15.91 -1.81 4.89
N ARG A 56 -15.37 -1.33 3.76
CA ARG A 56 -14.58 -2.17 2.85
C ARG A 56 -13.20 -2.42 3.39
N THR A 57 -12.57 -1.47 4.07
CA THR A 57 -11.25 -1.64 4.70
C THR A 57 -11.29 -2.65 5.84
N LEU A 58 -12.35 -2.65 6.67
CA LEU A 58 -12.55 -3.69 7.70
C LEU A 58 -12.75 -5.07 7.07
N ALA A 59 -13.54 -5.18 5.99
CA ALA A 59 -13.68 -6.43 5.24
C ALA A 59 -12.37 -6.86 4.54
N PHE A 60 -11.53 -5.91 4.12
CA PHE A 60 -10.25 -6.15 3.45
C PHE A 60 -9.17 -6.64 4.44
N PHE A 61 -9.10 -6.03 5.63
CA PHE A 61 -8.22 -6.44 6.72
C PHE A 61 -8.66 -7.75 7.36
N SER A 62 -9.96 -8.07 7.35
CA SER A 62 -10.52 -9.30 7.95
C SER A 62 -10.55 -10.51 6.99
N ARG A 63 -10.16 -10.34 5.72
CA ARG A 63 -10.15 -11.46 4.76
C ARG A 63 -9.01 -12.43 5.10
N ARG A 64 -9.31 -13.73 5.29
CA ARG A 64 -8.31 -14.73 5.71
C ARG A 64 -7.06 -14.79 4.82
N GLN A 65 -7.20 -14.50 3.54
CA GLN A 65 -6.10 -14.50 2.57
C GLN A 65 -5.19 -13.27 2.70
N LYS A 66 -5.65 -12.22 3.38
CA LYS A 66 -4.95 -10.94 3.60
C LYS A 66 -4.50 -10.74 5.06
N LEU A 67 -4.98 -11.57 6.00
CA LEU A 67 -4.57 -11.55 7.40
C LEU A 67 -3.05 -11.66 7.60
N LYS A 68 -2.33 -12.43 6.77
CA LYS A 68 -0.86 -12.51 6.86
C LYS A 68 -0.19 -11.15 6.62
N GLY A 69 -0.69 -10.38 5.66
CA GLY A 69 -0.20 -9.03 5.36
C GLY A 69 -0.56 -8.05 6.47
N THR A 70 -1.79 -8.11 6.99
CA THR A 70 -2.24 -7.29 8.12
C THR A 70 -1.42 -7.56 9.39
N ALA A 71 -1.17 -8.83 9.71
CA ALA A 71 -0.37 -9.22 10.87
C ALA A 71 1.08 -8.76 10.73
N ALA A 72 1.69 -8.92 9.55
CA ALA A 72 3.03 -8.41 9.27
C ALA A 72 3.09 -6.88 9.37
N PHE A 73 2.11 -6.16 8.82
CA PHE A 73 2.04 -4.71 8.90
C PHE A 73 1.90 -4.22 10.35
N ALA A 74 1.00 -4.81 11.14
CA ALA A 74 0.84 -4.49 12.55
C ALA A 74 2.07 -4.86 13.38
N ALA A 75 2.72 -5.99 13.09
CA ALA A 75 3.97 -6.38 13.74
C ALA A 75 5.10 -5.40 13.41
N GLY A 76 5.16 -4.89 12.18
CA GLY A 76 6.09 -3.85 11.76
C GLY A 76 5.92 -2.55 12.56
N ILE A 77 4.68 -2.06 12.68
CA ILE A 77 4.36 -0.89 13.53
C ILE A 77 4.79 -1.13 14.98
N LEU A 78 4.46 -2.30 15.55
CA LEU A 78 4.85 -2.65 16.92
C LEU A 78 6.37 -2.66 17.10
N LEU A 79 7.12 -3.21 16.14
CA LEU A 79 8.58 -3.24 16.17
C LEU A 79 9.18 -1.82 16.10
N ILE A 80 8.61 -0.92 15.31
CA ILE A 80 9.00 0.50 15.26
C ILE A 80 8.82 1.14 16.65
N LEU A 81 7.69 0.87 17.32
CA LEU A 81 7.43 1.35 18.68
C LEU A 81 8.38 0.73 19.71
N PHE A 82 8.72 -0.56 19.58
CA PHE A 82 9.65 -1.30 20.47
C PHE A 82 11.14 -0.98 20.27
N ARG A 83 11.47 0.15 19.63
CA ARG A 83 12.85 0.65 19.47
C ARG A 83 13.66 -0.07 18.39
N TRP A 84 12.99 -0.84 17.53
CA TRP A 84 13.60 -1.56 16.39
C TRP A 84 13.02 -1.03 15.06
N PRO A 85 13.22 0.27 14.73
CA PRO A 85 12.53 0.89 13.60
C PRO A 85 12.99 0.38 12.25
N LEU A 86 14.25 -0.02 12.10
CA LEU A 86 14.79 -0.49 10.82
C LEU A 86 14.19 -1.85 10.45
N THR A 87 14.21 -2.82 11.38
CA THR A 87 13.58 -4.13 11.19
C THR A 87 12.07 -4.01 11.08
N GLY A 88 11.45 -3.16 11.92
CA GLY A 88 10.02 -2.91 11.90
C GLY A 88 9.54 -2.34 10.56
N PHE A 89 10.25 -1.36 10.01
CA PHE A 89 9.95 -0.76 8.71
C PHE A 89 10.05 -1.77 7.56
N LEU A 90 11.04 -2.67 7.56
CA LEU A 90 11.15 -3.72 6.54
C LEU A 90 9.97 -4.71 6.59
N ILE A 91 9.59 -5.14 7.79
CA ILE A 91 8.46 -6.04 8.00
C ILE A 91 7.14 -5.35 7.65
N GLU A 92 7.01 -4.07 8.00
CA GLU A 92 5.88 -3.22 7.66
C GLU A 92 5.72 -3.08 6.15
N LEU A 93 6.78 -2.73 5.43
CA LEU A 93 6.80 -2.64 3.96
C LEU A 93 6.38 -3.97 3.33
N TYR A 94 6.88 -5.09 3.85
CA TYR A 94 6.50 -6.42 3.38
C TYR A 94 5.01 -6.69 3.60
N GLY A 95 4.49 -6.39 4.79
CA GLY A 95 3.07 -6.51 5.12
C GLY A 95 2.20 -5.65 4.22
N LEU A 96 2.60 -4.40 4.00
CA LEU A 96 1.95 -3.44 3.11
C LEU A 96 1.94 -3.94 1.66
N PHE A 97 3.05 -4.47 1.16
CA PHE A 97 3.14 -5.04 -0.19
C PHE A 97 2.21 -6.24 -0.39
N ILE A 98 2.12 -7.14 0.58
CA ILE A 98 1.18 -8.28 0.53
C ILE A 98 -0.27 -7.82 0.59
N LEU A 99 -0.55 -6.81 1.41
CA LEU A 99 -1.90 -6.29 1.60
C LEU A 99 -2.40 -5.59 0.33
N PHE A 100 -1.57 -4.70 -0.24
CA PHE A 100 -1.91 -3.89 -1.41
C PHE A 100 -1.55 -4.51 -2.75
N GLY A 101 -0.83 -5.63 -2.82
CA GLY A 101 -0.40 -6.23 -4.09
C GLY A 101 -1.53 -6.40 -5.11
N ASP A 102 -2.69 -6.91 -4.69
CA ASP A 102 -3.88 -7.04 -5.55
C ASP A 102 -4.47 -5.67 -5.97
N PHE A 103 -4.44 -4.69 -5.06
CA PHE A 103 -4.90 -3.32 -5.34
C PHE A 103 -3.96 -2.61 -6.31
N LEU A 104 -2.64 -2.77 -6.17
CA LEU A 104 -1.62 -2.19 -7.03
C LEU A 104 -1.65 -2.81 -8.42
N VAL A 105 -1.90 -4.12 -8.55
CA VAL A 105 -2.13 -4.76 -9.85
C VAL A 105 -3.38 -4.18 -10.51
N THR A 106 -4.46 -4.02 -9.75
CA THR A 106 -5.71 -3.43 -10.26
C THR A 106 -5.51 -1.99 -10.72
N ILE A 107 -4.90 -1.14 -9.89
CA ILE A 107 -4.55 0.25 -10.23
C ILE A 107 -3.58 0.28 -11.42
N GLY A 108 -2.61 -0.64 -11.48
CA GLY A 108 -1.69 -0.79 -12.59
C GLY A 108 -2.41 -1.12 -13.90
N GLN A 109 -3.43 -1.96 -13.90
CA GLN A 109 -4.23 -2.22 -15.09
C GLN A 109 -5.07 -1.00 -15.52
N PHE A 110 -5.63 -0.24 -14.57
CA PHE A 110 -6.30 1.03 -14.88
C PHE A 110 -5.34 2.10 -15.41
N ALA A 111 -4.14 2.21 -14.83
CA ALA A 111 -3.09 3.10 -15.30
C ALA A 111 -2.47 2.63 -16.62
N GLY A 112 -2.50 1.32 -16.90
CA GLY A 112 -2.10 0.70 -18.16
C GLY A 112 -2.98 1.12 -19.35
N ASN A 113 -4.21 1.56 -19.09
CA ASN A 113 -5.12 2.14 -20.08
C ASN A 113 -4.91 3.65 -20.29
N ILE A 114 -4.03 4.30 -19.53
CA ILE A 114 -3.64 5.70 -19.74
C ILE A 114 -2.55 5.73 -20.83
N PRO A 115 -2.79 6.34 -22.01
CA PRO A 115 -1.90 6.21 -23.18
C PRO A 115 -0.45 6.69 -22.95
N VAL A 116 -0.21 7.55 -21.95
CA VAL A 116 1.14 8.06 -21.59
C VAL A 116 1.91 7.10 -20.67
N VAL A 117 1.23 6.43 -19.74
CA VAL A 117 1.86 5.54 -18.72
C VAL A 117 1.73 4.06 -19.10
N GLY A 118 0.84 3.76 -20.03
CA GLY A 118 0.48 2.43 -20.52
C GLY A 118 1.65 1.57 -20.98
N PRO A 119 2.63 2.06 -21.76
CA PRO A 119 3.73 1.23 -22.25
C PRO A 119 4.61 0.71 -21.11
N TYR A 120 4.99 1.57 -20.16
CA TYR A 120 5.90 1.22 -19.06
C TYR A 120 5.27 0.26 -18.05
N ILE A 121 3.98 0.47 -17.74
CA ILE A 121 3.27 -0.43 -16.81
C ILE A 121 3.04 -1.79 -17.46
N LYS A 122 2.75 -1.87 -18.77
CA LYS A 122 2.59 -3.14 -19.49
C LYS A 122 3.88 -3.97 -19.46
N THR A 123 5.03 -3.37 -19.72
CA THR A 123 6.32 -4.07 -19.65
C THR A 123 6.64 -4.55 -18.22
N ALA A 124 6.42 -3.71 -17.21
CA ALA A 124 6.64 -4.09 -15.81
C ALA A 124 5.68 -5.22 -15.35
N LEU A 125 4.42 -5.13 -15.77
CA LEU A 125 3.40 -6.14 -15.47
C LEU A 125 3.65 -7.45 -16.21
N GLU A 126 4.13 -7.42 -17.46
CA GLU A 126 4.55 -8.61 -18.21
C GLU A 126 5.77 -9.29 -17.58
N THR A 127 6.70 -8.52 -17.02
CA THR A 127 7.88 -9.06 -16.34
C THR A 127 7.50 -9.70 -14.99
N LEU A 128 6.53 -9.13 -14.29
CA LEU A 128 6.00 -9.68 -13.03
C LEU A 128 5.01 -10.84 -13.24
N ALA A 129 4.20 -10.81 -14.29
CA ALA A 129 3.22 -11.85 -14.63
C ALA A 129 3.84 -13.02 -15.40
N GLY A 130 4.91 -12.79 -16.17
CA GLY A 130 5.68 -13.82 -16.87
C GLY A 130 6.38 -14.80 -15.90
N GLY A 131 6.63 -14.39 -14.66
CA GLY A 131 7.12 -15.28 -13.61
C GLY A 131 6.08 -16.28 -13.07
N ARG A 132 4.77 -16.01 -13.24
CA ARG A 132 3.69 -16.91 -12.78
C ARG A 132 3.17 -17.90 -13.84
N ARG A 133 3.45 -17.68 -15.13
CA ARG A 133 2.96 -18.57 -16.21
C ARG A 133 3.82 -19.80 -16.48
N ASN A 134 5.04 -19.88 -15.94
CA ASN A 134 5.94 -21.02 -16.16
C ASN A 134 5.74 -22.20 -15.17
N ALA A 135 4.70 -22.17 -14.33
CA ALA A 135 4.43 -23.23 -13.36
C ALA A 135 3.36 -24.26 -13.80
N GLU A 136 2.76 -24.12 -14.99
CA GLU A 136 1.66 -25.01 -15.44
C GLU A 136 1.82 -25.49 -16.89
N LEU A 137 2.96 -26.10 -17.21
CA LEU A 137 3.02 -27.03 -18.35
C LEU A 137 3.33 -28.44 -17.84
N PRO A 138 2.31 -29.27 -17.56
CA PRO A 138 2.48 -30.71 -17.57
C PRO A 138 2.71 -31.16 -19.02
N VAL A 139 3.90 -31.69 -19.30
CA VAL A 139 4.12 -32.63 -20.41
C VAL A 139 3.92 -34.04 -19.90
#